data_AF-A0A6C0C6X7-F1
#
_entry.id   AF-A0A6C0C6X7-F1
#
_cell.length_a   1.000
_cell.length_b   1.000
_cell.length_c   1.000
_cell.angle_alpha   90.00
_cell.angle_beta   90.00
_cell.angle_gamma   90.00
#
_symmetry.space_group_name_H-M   'P 1'
#
loop_
_entity.id
_entity.type
_entity.pdbx_description
1 polymer ?
#
loop_
_entity_poly.entity_id
_entity_poly.type
_entity_poly.pdbx_seq_one_letter_code
_entity_poly.pdbx_strand_id
1 'polypeptide(L)'
;MNGGGFLAQGGYGCVFYPEVDCKGKDTNNKKFLSKIVERDYSADNEINIGKILTIKLKSWIENPLQNHFAPVLSSCNIDVSKFTMSEKEQCTLFEKNPYDDFILMKIRYIDNKVLDSFITENSNSSLIMLLFTSSYSHLLKSLQLLEKVKICHLDIKSQNIVYDTEKSLPIIIDFGLSINFDKLNRKELYNNFYIYEPMYYLWPIEVHLINYILHVSTEIDEGGMRSLAKTYTQHNVVLRAFSPSFQKKYQTECYYELSKYIGKDSDAVINRILKYWSTWDNYALSLLYTKLIYYLIRNDAGKIIKNEFVSFFIELCLQNIHPNPKKRLSLDLTLRSFNIFLYNDQVDKESVFEDIIKQIGENKSYVDEIVNADRKYMSMLSRKTRRLND
;
A
#
# COMPACT_ATOMS: atom_id res chain seq x y z
N MET A 1 30.05 2.44 -11.40
CA MET A 1 29.07 1.45 -11.86
C MET A 1 28.78 1.75 -13.31
N ASN A 2 29.11 0.81 -14.20
CA ASN A 2 28.51 0.76 -15.53
C ASN A 2 27.00 0.53 -15.35
N GLY A 3 26.16 1.02 -16.27
CA GLY A 3 24.69 0.93 -16.19
C GLY A 3 24.16 -0.51 -16.05
N GLY A 4 22.86 -0.68 -15.77
CA GLY A 4 22.20 -1.99 -15.88
C GLY A 4 22.03 -2.82 -14.60
N GLY A 5 22.75 -2.49 -13.52
CA GLY A 5 22.74 -3.21 -12.24
C GLY A 5 21.38 -3.74 -11.76
N PHE A 6 21.25 -5.05 -11.54
CA PHE A 6 20.08 -5.62 -10.87
C PHE A 6 19.93 -5.00 -9.47
N LEU A 7 18.80 -4.33 -9.24
CA LEU A 7 18.52 -3.62 -8.00
C LEU A 7 17.62 -4.45 -7.08
N ALA A 8 16.55 -5.01 -7.63
CA ALA A 8 15.57 -5.77 -6.87
C ALA A 8 14.70 -6.64 -7.78
N GLN A 9 14.16 -7.71 -7.20
CA GLN A 9 13.07 -8.47 -7.81
C GLN A 9 11.81 -8.35 -6.94
N GLY A 10 10.75 -7.79 -7.53
CA GLY A 10 9.40 -7.85 -6.99
C GLY A 10 8.69 -9.11 -7.45
N GLY A 11 7.42 -9.29 -7.08
CA GLY A 11 6.68 -10.46 -7.55
C GLY A 11 6.14 -10.36 -9.00
N TYR A 12 6.26 -9.20 -9.68
CA TYR A 12 5.79 -8.98 -11.05
C TYR A 12 6.92 -8.63 -12.02
N GLY A 13 8.10 -8.27 -11.50
CA GLY A 13 9.15 -7.67 -12.31
C GLY A 13 10.51 -7.62 -11.64
N CYS A 14 11.51 -7.39 -12.47
CA CYS A 14 12.87 -7.10 -12.06
C CYS A 14 13.17 -5.62 -12.29
N VAL A 15 13.88 -5.03 -11.36
CA VAL A 15 14.23 -3.61 -11.35
C VAL A 15 15.73 -3.50 -11.56
N PHE A 16 16.11 -2.64 -12.51
CA PHE A 16 17.49 -2.42 -12.93
C PHE A 16 17.84 -0.94 -12.80
N TYR A 17 19.04 -0.65 -12.31
CA TYR A 17 19.55 0.68 -12.09
C TYR A 17 21.08 0.73 -12.28
N PRO A 18 21.64 1.73 -12.99
CA PRO A 18 20.99 2.77 -13.80
C PRO A 18 20.08 2.23 -14.93
N GLU A 19 19.23 3.08 -15.52
CA GLU A 19 18.25 2.63 -16.53
C GLU A 19 18.89 1.84 -17.69
N VAL A 20 18.17 0.83 -18.17
CA VAL A 20 18.43 0.08 -19.40
C VAL A 20 17.47 0.57 -20.48
N ASP A 21 17.96 0.74 -21.70
CA ASP A 21 17.15 1.20 -22.82
C ASP A 21 16.29 0.08 -23.45
N CYS A 22 15.37 0.45 -24.33
CA CYS A 22 14.47 -0.49 -25.02
C CYS A 22 15.20 -1.48 -25.95
N LYS A 23 16.48 -1.27 -26.24
CA LYS A 23 17.33 -2.17 -27.04
C LYS A 23 18.09 -3.16 -26.16
N GLY A 24 17.90 -3.11 -24.83
CA GLY A 24 18.60 -3.94 -23.86
C GLY A 24 20.03 -3.49 -23.60
N LYS A 25 20.34 -2.20 -23.84
CA LYS A 25 21.67 -1.63 -23.57
C LYS A 25 21.67 -0.84 -22.27
N ASP A 26 22.72 -1.06 -21.50
CA ASP A 26 23.02 -0.30 -20.30
C ASP A 26 23.22 1.18 -20.63
N THR A 27 22.68 2.05 -19.79
CA THR A 27 22.90 3.50 -19.90
C THR A 27 23.59 4.03 -18.65
N ASN A 28 24.26 5.17 -18.77
CA ASN A 28 24.83 5.86 -17.60
C ASN A 28 23.82 6.82 -16.94
N ASN A 29 22.53 6.75 -17.30
CA ASN A 29 21.53 7.69 -16.82
C ASN A 29 20.98 7.28 -15.44
N LYS A 30 21.57 7.86 -14.40
CA LYS A 30 21.23 7.64 -12.99
C LYS A 30 19.93 8.28 -12.52
N LYS A 31 19.23 9.04 -13.38
CA LYS A 31 17.96 9.69 -13.00
C LYS A 31 16.78 8.72 -13.00
N PHE A 32 16.94 7.55 -13.61
CA PHE A 32 15.86 6.61 -13.85
C PHE A 32 16.32 5.19 -13.60
N LEU A 33 15.32 4.34 -13.35
CA LEU A 33 15.44 2.89 -13.28
C LEU A 33 14.54 2.27 -14.34
N SER A 34 14.83 1.01 -14.68
CA SER A 34 14.02 0.20 -15.59
C SER A 34 13.36 -0.93 -14.81
N LYS A 35 12.03 -1.03 -14.88
CA LYS A 35 11.24 -2.15 -14.35
C LYS A 35 10.82 -3.03 -15.54
N ILE A 36 11.30 -4.26 -15.58
CA ILE A 36 10.90 -5.24 -16.60
C ILE A 36 9.86 -6.16 -15.98
N VAL A 37 8.71 -6.29 -16.64
CA VAL A 37 7.58 -7.13 -16.22
C VAL A 37 7.07 -7.95 -17.40
N GLU A 38 6.42 -9.07 -17.09
CA GLU A 38 5.57 -9.77 -18.07
C GLU A 38 4.37 -8.88 -18.43
N ARG A 39 3.94 -8.93 -19.68
CA ARG A 39 2.82 -8.11 -20.15
C ARG A 39 1.50 -8.75 -19.73
N ASP A 40 0.88 -8.17 -18.70
CA ASP A 40 -0.46 -8.49 -18.26
C ASP A 40 -1.34 -7.23 -18.12
N TYR A 41 -2.57 -7.40 -17.62
CA TYR A 41 -3.47 -6.27 -17.35
C TYR A 41 -2.88 -5.29 -16.32
N SER A 42 -2.21 -5.79 -15.27
CA SER A 42 -1.61 -4.95 -14.24
C SER A 42 -0.50 -4.05 -14.80
N ALA A 43 0.33 -4.59 -15.70
CA ALA A 43 1.38 -3.85 -16.38
C ALA A 43 0.80 -2.75 -17.29
N ASP A 44 -0.18 -3.11 -18.13
CA ASP A 44 -0.85 -2.14 -19.00
C ASP A 44 -1.60 -1.07 -18.17
N ASN A 45 -2.19 -1.45 -17.03
CA ASN A 45 -2.82 -0.53 -16.10
C ASN A 45 -1.82 0.43 -15.44
N GLU A 46 -0.67 -0.05 -14.95
CA GLU A 46 0.37 0.77 -14.34
C GLU A 46 0.87 1.86 -15.31
N ILE A 47 1.07 1.50 -16.59
CA ILE A 47 1.44 2.44 -17.66
C ILE A 47 0.34 3.47 -17.88
N ASN A 48 -0.92 3.03 -17.94
CA ASN A 48 -2.06 3.92 -18.19
C ASN A 48 -2.29 4.90 -17.04
N ILE A 49 -2.22 4.43 -15.79
CA ILE A 49 -2.28 5.28 -14.61
C ILE A 49 -1.11 6.25 -14.59
N GLY A 50 0.10 5.80 -14.93
CA GLY A 50 1.27 6.68 -14.99
C GLY A 50 1.13 7.82 -16.02
N LYS A 51 0.55 7.53 -17.19
CA LYS A 51 0.17 8.56 -18.18
C LYS A 51 -0.86 9.54 -17.60
N ILE A 52 -1.91 9.05 -16.94
CA ILE A 52 -2.96 9.89 -16.35
C ILE A 52 -2.37 10.82 -15.29
N LEU A 53 -1.57 10.29 -14.36
CA LEU A 53 -0.92 11.07 -13.31
C LEU A 53 0.01 12.12 -13.91
N THR A 54 0.81 11.73 -14.90
CA THR A 54 1.72 12.66 -15.59
C THR A 54 0.95 13.80 -16.25
N ILE A 55 -0.17 13.53 -16.92
CA ILE A 55 -0.99 14.56 -17.60
C ILE A 55 -1.72 15.44 -16.56
N LYS A 56 -2.45 14.83 -15.62
CA LYS A 56 -3.31 15.55 -14.68
C LYS A 56 -2.53 16.33 -13.61
N LEU A 57 -1.29 15.93 -13.29
CA LEU A 57 -0.51 16.52 -12.19
C LEU A 57 0.71 17.36 -12.62
N LYS A 58 1.11 17.35 -13.90
CA LYS A 58 2.32 18.07 -14.36
C LYS A 58 2.27 19.59 -14.14
N SER A 59 1.10 20.22 -14.20
CA SER A 59 0.94 21.67 -14.07
C SER A 59 0.77 22.15 -12.62
N TRP A 60 0.82 21.25 -11.64
CA TRP A 60 0.61 21.61 -10.24
C TRP A 60 1.87 22.26 -9.67
N ILE A 61 1.69 23.40 -8.99
CA ILE A 61 2.78 24.20 -8.40
C ILE A 61 3.63 23.37 -7.44
N GLU A 62 2.99 22.49 -6.66
CA GLU A 62 3.61 21.63 -5.65
C GLU A 62 4.42 20.45 -6.24
N ASN A 63 4.43 20.31 -7.57
CA ASN A 63 5.12 19.27 -8.32
C ASN A 63 4.90 17.83 -7.75
N PRO A 64 3.65 17.32 -7.76
CA PRO A 64 3.32 16.01 -7.20
C PRO A 64 4.14 14.84 -7.74
N LEU A 65 4.55 14.89 -9.01
CA LEU A 65 5.34 13.85 -9.68
C LEU A 65 6.79 13.75 -9.16
N GLN A 66 7.22 14.73 -8.37
CA GLN A 66 8.53 14.74 -7.72
C GLN A 66 8.45 14.51 -6.21
N ASN A 67 7.35 14.96 -5.59
CA ASN A 67 7.24 15.04 -4.13
C ASN A 67 6.27 13.99 -3.54
N HIS A 68 5.41 13.38 -4.34
CA HIS A 68 4.38 12.45 -3.85
C HIS A 68 4.41 11.10 -4.58
N PHE A 69 4.75 11.08 -5.87
CA PHE A 69 4.63 9.89 -6.70
C PHE A 69 5.88 9.62 -7.54
N ALA A 70 6.10 8.35 -7.88
CA ALA A 70 7.00 7.94 -8.96
C ALA A 70 6.27 6.94 -9.89
N PRO A 71 5.38 7.45 -10.77
CA PRO A 71 4.68 6.63 -11.74
C PRO A 71 5.59 6.21 -12.91
N VAL A 72 5.09 5.28 -13.73
CA VAL A 72 5.69 4.96 -15.03
C VAL A 72 5.62 6.17 -15.96
N LEU A 73 6.77 6.59 -16.47
CA LEU A 73 6.92 7.77 -17.33
C LEU A 73 6.88 7.41 -18.81
N SER A 74 7.41 6.24 -19.16
CA SER A 74 7.36 5.69 -20.52
C SER A 74 7.53 4.18 -20.46
N SER A 75 7.15 3.48 -21.53
CA SER A 75 7.34 2.05 -21.66
C SER A 75 7.61 1.64 -23.10
N CYS A 76 8.17 0.44 -23.27
CA CYS A 76 8.39 -0.19 -24.57
C CYS A 76 8.36 -1.71 -24.44
N ASN A 77 7.87 -2.36 -25.49
CA ASN A 77 8.02 -3.82 -25.62
C ASN A 77 9.50 -4.13 -25.83
N ILE A 78 9.95 -5.18 -25.17
CA ILE A 78 11.34 -5.60 -25.24
C ILE A 78 11.45 -7.07 -25.62
N ASP A 79 12.54 -7.39 -26.29
CA ASP A 79 12.94 -8.75 -26.55
C ASP A 79 14.05 -9.10 -25.56
N VAL A 80 13.71 -9.90 -24.55
CA VAL A 80 14.63 -10.26 -23.47
C VAL A 80 15.86 -10.99 -23.99
N SER A 81 15.83 -11.60 -25.18
CA SER A 81 17.02 -12.24 -25.77
C SER A 81 18.14 -11.23 -26.05
N LYS A 82 17.81 -9.96 -26.30
CA LYS A 82 18.75 -8.90 -26.72
C LYS A 82 19.55 -8.27 -25.57
N PHE A 83 19.21 -8.52 -24.31
CA PHE A 83 19.96 -7.97 -23.18
C PHE A 83 21.26 -8.77 -22.98
N THR A 84 22.39 -8.09 -22.78
CA THR A 84 23.71 -8.72 -22.62
C THR A 84 23.85 -9.32 -21.22
N MET A 85 24.10 -10.63 -21.16
CA MET A 85 23.89 -11.47 -19.96
C MET A 85 25.09 -11.51 -19.00
N SER A 86 25.08 -10.64 -18.00
CA SER A 86 25.58 -10.97 -16.66
C SER A 86 24.52 -10.75 -15.57
N GLU A 87 23.51 -9.92 -15.84
CA GLU A 87 22.50 -9.52 -14.83
C GLU A 87 21.14 -10.19 -15.05
N LYS A 88 20.90 -10.84 -16.22
CA LYS A 88 19.70 -11.66 -16.46
C LYS A 88 19.57 -12.83 -15.48
N GLU A 89 20.69 -13.44 -15.10
CA GLU A 89 20.71 -14.63 -14.22
C GLU A 89 20.19 -14.32 -12.81
N GLN A 90 20.16 -13.05 -12.40
CA GLN A 90 19.61 -12.65 -11.11
C GLN A 90 18.08 -12.45 -11.15
N CYS A 91 17.49 -12.41 -12.34
CA CYS A 91 16.07 -12.22 -12.55
C CYS A 91 15.37 -13.54 -12.90
N THR A 92 14.77 -14.19 -11.90
CA THR A 92 14.11 -15.50 -12.06
C THR A 92 12.85 -15.49 -12.95
N LEU A 93 12.40 -14.32 -13.43
CA LEU A 93 11.28 -14.22 -14.37
C LEU A 93 11.62 -14.76 -15.76
N PHE A 94 12.85 -14.52 -16.22
CA PHE A 94 13.28 -14.93 -17.55
C PHE A 94 13.46 -16.45 -17.68
N GLU A 95 13.63 -17.16 -16.56
CA GLU A 95 13.77 -18.62 -16.53
C GLU A 95 12.43 -19.35 -16.68
N LYS A 96 11.33 -18.73 -16.22
CA LYS A 96 10.01 -19.39 -16.19
C LYS A 96 9.25 -19.24 -17.50
N ASN A 97 9.40 -18.07 -18.13
CA ASN A 97 8.53 -17.63 -19.21
C ASN A 97 9.34 -17.03 -20.39
N PRO A 98 10.16 -17.82 -21.11
CA PRO A 98 11.09 -17.31 -22.12
C PRO A 98 10.41 -16.79 -23.40
N TYR A 99 9.11 -17.09 -23.59
CA TYR A 99 8.34 -16.72 -24.79
C TYR A 99 7.31 -15.62 -24.56
N ASP A 100 7.20 -15.11 -23.33
CA ASP A 100 6.19 -14.11 -23.01
C ASP A 100 6.60 -12.73 -23.52
N ASP A 101 5.58 -11.91 -23.80
CA ASP A 101 5.78 -10.50 -24.14
C ASP A 101 6.22 -9.76 -22.87
N PHE A 102 7.44 -9.22 -22.88
CA PHE A 102 7.95 -8.39 -21.79
C PHE A 102 7.83 -6.90 -22.11
N ILE A 103 7.51 -6.11 -21.09
CA ILE A 103 7.53 -4.65 -21.15
C ILE A 103 8.62 -4.12 -20.22
N LEU A 104 9.39 -3.17 -20.74
CA LEU A 104 10.26 -2.32 -19.95
C LEU A 104 9.54 -1.01 -19.65
N MET A 105 9.48 -0.66 -18.36
CA MET A 105 8.92 0.58 -17.85
C MET A 105 10.03 1.47 -17.28
N LYS A 106 10.01 2.75 -17.64
CA LYS A 106 10.92 3.76 -17.13
C LYS A 106 10.28 4.51 -15.97
N ILE A 107 10.93 4.51 -14.82
CA ILE A 107 10.48 5.18 -13.60
C ILE A 107 11.62 6.07 -13.08
N ARG A 108 11.28 7.21 -12.48
CA ARG A 108 12.28 8.06 -11.81
C ARG A 108 12.96 7.25 -10.71
N TYR A 109 14.29 7.24 -10.71
CA TYR A 109 15.05 6.66 -9.61
C TYR A 109 14.95 7.59 -8.40
N ILE A 110 14.80 6.99 -7.23
CA ILE A 110 14.80 7.69 -5.95
C ILE A 110 15.89 6.99 -5.14
N ASP A 111 16.91 7.73 -4.74
CA ASP A 111 18.00 7.18 -3.94
C ASP A 111 17.50 6.93 -2.51
N ASN A 112 17.18 5.68 -2.19
CA ASN A 112 16.47 5.40 -0.96
C ASN A 112 16.49 3.95 -0.43
N LYS A 113 15.92 3.86 0.77
CA LYS A 113 15.46 2.66 1.45
C LYS A 113 13.92 2.68 1.48
N VAL A 114 13.30 1.50 1.45
CA VAL A 114 11.86 1.35 1.69
C VAL A 114 11.51 1.89 3.09
N LEU A 115 10.31 2.44 3.29
CA LEU A 115 9.92 3.11 4.54
C LEU A 115 10.19 2.26 5.79
N ASP A 116 9.98 0.95 5.70
CA ASP A 116 10.24 0.01 6.79
C ASP A 116 11.74 -0.17 7.07
N SER A 117 12.57 -0.30 6.03
CA SER A 117 14.04 -0.30 6.13
C SER A 117 14.61 1.00 6.72
N PHE A 118 13.97 2.13 6.43
CA PHE A 118 14.37 3.40 7.02
C PHE A 118 14.14 3.42 8.54
N ILE A 119 13.00 2.89 8.99
CA ILE A 119 12.66 2.79 10.41
C ILE A 119 13.61 1.84 11.16
N THR A 120 13.97 0.71 10.56
CA THR A 120 14.86 -0.29 11.17
C THR A 120 16.33 0.15 11.22
N GLU A 121 16.80 0.89 10.22
CA GLU A 121 18.24 1.17 10.08
C GLU A 121 18.67 2.47 10.76
N ASN A 122 17.75 3.41 11.00
CA ASN A 122 18.07 4.69 11.64
C ASN A 122 18.33 4.53 13.15
N SER A 123 19.43 5.08 13.69
CA SER A 123 19.75 5.02 15.12
C SER A 123 19.14 6.17 15.93
N ASN A 124 18.63 7.20 15.28
CA ASN A 124 18.10 8.38 15.93
C ASN A 124 16.58 8.26 16.11
N SER A 125 16.14 7.89 17.31
CA SER A 125 14.72 7.74 17.67
C SER A 125 13.91 9.03 17.49
N SER A 126 14.51 10.20 17.75
CA SER A 126 13.85 11.49 17.55
C SER A 126 13.59 11.77 16.07
N LEU A 127 14.55 11.43 15.20
CA LEU A 127 14.39 11.51 13.76
C LEU A 127 13.32 10.54 13.26
N ILE A 128 13.29 9.30 13.79
CA ILE A 128 12.23 8.33 13.47
C ILE A 128 10.86 8.92 13.83
N MET A 129 10.71 9.55 14.99
CA MET A 129 9.44 10.17 15.40
C MET A 129 9.00 11.34 14.53
N LEU A 130 9.94 12.25 14.21
CA LEU A 130 9.67 13.36 13.30
C LEU A 130 9.21 12.84 11.93
N LEU A 131 9.86 11.81 11.42
CA LEU A 131 9.55 11.25 10.11
C LEU A 131 8.28 10.42 10.11
N PHE A 132 8.02 9.68 11.18
CA PHE A 132 6.76 8.95 11.37
C PHE A 132 5.57 9.90 11.30
N THR A 133 5.60 10.99 12.07
CA THR A 133 4.51 11.98 12.12
C THR A 133 4.38 12.78 10.82
N SER A 134 5.47 13.33 10.29
CA SER A 134 5.45 14.11 9.04
C SER A 134 5.07 13.26 7.82
N SER A 135 5.53 12.01 7.75
CA SER A 135 5.17 11.08 6.68
C SER A 135 3.69 10.77 6.64
N TYR A 136 3.01 10.68 7.80
CA TYR A 136 1.57 10.40 7.81
C TYR A 136 0.80 11.55 7.18
N SER A 137 1.08 12.78 7.62
CA SER A 137 0.50 14.00 7.05
C SER A 137 0.80 14.13 5.56
N HIS A 138 2.02 13.80 5.13
CA HIS A 138 2.40 13.84 3.71
C HIS A 138 1.66 12.79 2.87
N LEU A 139 1.57 11.54 3.36
CA LEU A 139 0.87 10.47 2.68
C LEU A 139 -0.63 10.75 2.57
N LEU A 140 -1.27 11.31 3.60
CA LEU A 140 -2.66 11.76 3.49
C LEU A 140 -2.84 12.79 2.38
N LYS A 141 -1.92 13.76 2.25
CA LYS A 141 -1.93 14.73 1.13
C LYS A 141 -1.72 14.04 -0.21
N SER A 142 -0.81 13.06 -0.30
CA SER A 142 -0.64 12.24 -1.50
C SER A 142 -1.96 11.56 -1.90
N LEU A 143 -2.66 10.93 -0.95
CA LEU A 143 -3.93 10.28 -1.22
C LEU A 143 -5.01 11.28 -1.64
N GLN A 144 -5.04 12.48 -1.07
CA GLN A 144 -5.95 13.56 -1.51
C GLN A 144 -5.68 13.95 -2.97
N LEU A 145 -4.42 13.98 -3.41
CA LEU A 145 -4.07 14.26 -4.81
C LEU A 145 -4.60 13.17 -5.74
N LEU A 146 -4.48 11.88 -5.36
CA LEU A 146 -5.06 10.76 -6.11
C LEU A 146 -6.60 10.84 -6.16
N GLU A 147 -7.24 11.11 -5.03
CA GLU A 147 -8.71 11.26 -4.95
C GLU A 147 -9.22 12.38 -5.87
N LYS A 148 -8.52 13.53 -5.92
CA LYS A 148 -8.86 14.65 -6.81
C LYS A 148 -8.82 14.28 -8.28
N VAL A 149 -7.92 13.38 -8.68
CA VAL A 149 -7.84 12.88 -10.06
C VAL A 149 -8.62 11.57 -10.29
N LYS A 150 -9.42 11.15 -9.29
CA LYS A 150 -10.30 9.97 -9.30
C LYS A 150 -9.54 8.64 -9.42
N ILE A 151 -8.38 8.57 -8.79
CA ILE A 151 -7.57 7.36 -8.69
C ILE A 151 -7.60 6.85 -7.25
N CYS A 152 -7.84 5.55 -7.08
CA CYS A 152 -7.57 4.82 -5.85
C CYS A 152 -6.36 3.92 -6.10
N HIS A 153 -5.38 3.94 -5.20
CA HIS A 153 -4.17 3.12 -5.35
C HIS A 153 -4.46 1.64 -5.11
N LEU A 154 -5.31 1.33 -4.13
CA LEU A 154 -5.77 -0.02 -3.74
C LEU A 154 -4.67 -0.98 -3.25
N ASP A 155 -3.43 -0.51 -3.11
CA ASP A 155 -2.29 -1.31 -2.66
C ASP A 155 -1.31 -0.47 -1.81
N ILE A 156 -1.86 0.39 -0.95
CA ILE A 156 -1.06 1.16 0.01
C ILE A 156 -0.48 0.22 1.06
N LYS A 157 0.85 0.07 1.04
CA LYS A 157 1.64 -0.73 1.98
C LYS A 157 3.07 -0.22 2.04
N SER A 158 3.83 -0.63 3.05
CA SER A 158 5.21 -0.18 3.22
C SER A 158 6.09 -0.46 1.99
N GLN A 159 5.88 -1.60 1.31
CA GLN A 159 6.65 -1.98 0.11
C GLN A 159 6.39 -1.07 -1.10
N ASN A 160 5.26 -0.36 -1.12
CA ASN A 160 4.87 0.55 -2.19
C ASN A 160 5.07 2.03 -1.79
N ILE A 161 5.82 2.28 -0.70
CA ILE A 161 6.18 3.61 -0.23
C ILE A 161 7.69 3.64 -0.02
N VAL A 162 8.36 4.53 -0.75
CA VAL A 162 9.81 4.64 -0.71
C VAL A 162 10.23 6.01 -0.21
N TYR A 163 11.20 6.08 0.69
CA TYR A 163 11.52 7.31 1.40
C TYR A 163 12.68 8.06 0.73
N ASP A 164 12.38 9.16 0.03
CA ASP A 164 13.38 10.02 -0.61
C ASP A 164 14.21 10.72 0.49
N THR A 165 15.46 10.27 0.69
CA THR A 165 16.32 10.75 1.78
C THR A 165 16.82 12.17 1.54
N GLU A 166 17.03 12.55 0.29
CA GLU A 166 17.43 13.91 -0.09
C GLU A 166 16.32 14.92 0.23
N LYS A 167 15.07 14.57 -0.10
CA LYS A 167 13.92 15.45 0.15
C LYS A 167 13.28 15.26 1.52
N SER A 168 13.62 14.17 2.21
CA SER A 168 12.97 13.73 3.43
C SER A 168 11.45 13.55 3.28
N LEU A 169 11.02 12.92 2.18
CA LEU A 169 9.61 12.72 1.85
C LEU A 169 9.31 11.26 1.45
N PRO A 170 8.19 10.67 1.90
CA PRO A 170 7.74 9.38 1.38
C PRO A 170 7.08 9.56 0.00
N ILE A 171 7.46 8.70 -0.94
CA ILE A 171 7.00 8.67 -2.33
C ILE A 171 6.25 7.37 -2.59
N ILE A 172 5.02 7.47 -3.10
CA ILE A 172 4.19 6.32 -3.47
C ILE A 172 4.58 5.81 -4.86
N ILE A 173 4.72 4.49 -4.98
CA ILE A 173 5.09 3.76 -6.20
C ILE A 173 4.15 2.59 -6.44
N ASP A 174 4.31 1.93 -7.59
CA ASP A 174 3.60 0.69 -7.97
C ASP A 174 2.08 0.85 -8.11
N PHE A 175 1.67 1.41 -9.24
CA PHE A 175 0.27 1.70 -9.54
C PHE A 175 -0.45 0.56 -10.29
N GLY A 176 0.11 -0.66 -10.30
CA GLY A 176 -0.44 -1.78 -11.09
C GLY A 176 -1.87 -2.16 -10.71
N LEU A 177 -2.23 -2.04 -9.44
CA LEU A 177 -3.58 -2.33 -8.93
C LEU A 177 -4.48 -1.09 -8.80
N SER A 178 -4.00 0.07 -9.24
CA SER A 178 -4.74 1.32 -9.08
C SER A 178 -5.98 1.36 -9.97
N ILE A 179 -7.09 1.85 -9.44
CA ILE A 179 -8.36 1.98 -10.16
C ILE A 179 -8.57 3.44 -10.55
N ASN A 180 -8.81 3.69 -11.83
CA ASN A 180 -9.34 4.96 -12.30
C ASN A 180 -10.88 4.95 -12.29
N PHE A 181 -11.47 5.62 -11.32
CA PHE A 181 -12.93 5.68 -11.14
C PHE A 181 -13.64 6.53 -12.21
N ASP A 182 -12.94 7.38 -12.97
CA ASP A 182 -13.53 8.04 -14.14
C ASP A 182 -13.83 7.06 -15.29
N LYS A 183 -13.13 5.92 -15.33
CA LYS A 183 -13.19 4.95 -16.44
C LYS A 183 -13.78 3.60 -16.05
N LEU A 184 -14.17 3.42 -14.79
CA LEU A 184 -14.65 2.15 -14.28
C LEU A 184 -15.97 1.75 -14.96
N ASN A 185 -15.91 0.67 -15.74
CA ASN A 185 -17.04 0.04 -16.40
C ASN A 185 -17.06 -1.47 -16.05
N ARG A 186 -18.05 -2.23 -16.55
CA ARG A 186 -18.19 -3.66 -16.23
C ARG A 186 -16.95 -4.51 -16.58
N LYS A 187 -16.28 -4.23 -17.70
CA LYS A 187 -15.04 -4.95 -18.10
C LYS A 187 -13.90 -4.61 -17.14
N GLU A 188 -13.71 -3.32 -16.88
CA GLU A 188 -12.69 -2.85 -15.94
C GLU A 188 -12.96 -3.35 -14.51
N LEU A 189 -14.21 -3.57 -14.13
CA LEU A 189 -14.58 -4.08 -12.81
C LEU A 189 -13.96 -5.47 -12.56
N TYR A 190 -14.14 -6.42 -13.48
CA TYR A 190 -13.56 -7.77 -13.35
C TYR A 190 -12.04 -7.76 -13.31
N ASN A 191 -11.39 -6.89 -14.09
CA ASN A 191 -9.94 -6.81 -14.11
C ASN A 191 -9.33 -6.09 -12.89
N ASN A 192 -10.06 -5.14 -12.30
CA ASN A 192 -9.59 -4.41 -11.11
C ASN A 192 -9.89 -5.17 -9.81
N PHE A 193 -11.03 -5.86 -9.73
CA PHE A 193 -11.38 -6.76 -8.64
C PHE A 193 -11.19 -8.18 -9.13
N TYR A 194 -9.92 -8.57 -9.29
CA TYR A 194 -9.51 -9.75 -10.06
C TYR A 194 -9.42 -11.04 -9.25
N ILE A 195 -9.49 -10.98 -7.91
CA ILE A 195 -9.35 -12.19 -7.08
C ILE A 195 -10.08 -12.10 -5.74
N TYR A 196 -10.73 -13.19 -5.37
CA TYR A 196 -11.20 -13.41 -4.01
C TYR A 196 -10.09 -13.94 -3.09
N GLU A 197 -9.36 -13.03 -2.44
CA GLU A 197 -8.38 -13.35 -1.40
C GLU A 197 -8.81 -12.71 -0.06
N PRO A 198 -9.68 -13.36 0.72
CA PRO A 198 -10.20 -12.81 1.98
C PRO A 198 -9.14 -12.66 3.07
N MET A 199 -7.92 -13.18 2.88
CA MET A 199 -6.82 -12.99 3.82
C MET A 199 -6.06 -11.67 3.60
N TYR A 200 -6.27 -10.98 2.47
CA TYR A 200 -5.57 -9.73 2.14
C TYR A 200 -6.11 -8.53 2.93
N TYR A 201 -5.71 -8.44 4.20
CA TYR A 201 -6.31 -7.53 5.19
C TYR A 201 -6.18 -6.02 4.89
N LEU A 202 -5.33 -5.61 3.94
CA LEU A 202 -5.20 -4.20 3.53
C LEU A 202 -6.41 -3.70 2.75
N TRP A 203 -7.16 -4.62 2.13
CA TRP A 203 -8.45 -4.27 1.55
C TRP A 203 -9.52 -4.17 2.64
N PRO A 204 -10.42 -3.18 2.55
CA PRO A 204 -11.56 -3.12 3.45
C PRO A 204 -12.54 -4.25 3.13
N ILE A 205 -13.33 -4.66 4.12
CA ILE A 205 -14.19 -5.85 4.04
C ILE A 205 -15.15 -5.82 2.83
N GLU A 206 -15.63 -4.64 2.43
CA GLU A 206 -16.53 -4.49 1.29
C GLU A 206 -15.84 -4.69 -0.07
N VAL A 207 -14.53 -4.49 -0.18
CA VAL A 207 -13.77 -4.85 -1.39
C VAL A 207 -13.68 -6.37 -1.52
N HIS A 208 -13.55 -7.10 -0.41
CA HIS A 208 -13.65 -8.56 -0.44
C HIS A 208 -15.06 -9.05 -0.80
N LEU A 209 -16.11 -8.32 -0.41
CA LEU A 209 -17.48 -8.64 -0.84
C LEU A 209 -17.65 -8.48 -2.36
N ILE A 210 -17.08 -7.43 -2.97
CA ILE A 210 -17.07 -7.30 -4.44
C ILE A 210 -16.40 -8.52 -5.08
N ASN A 211 -15.20 -8.88 -4.62
CA ASN A 211 -14.49 -10.03 -5.18
C ASN A 211 -15.23 -11.36 -4.93
N TYR A 212 -15.89 -11.52 -3.79
CA TYR A 212 -16.74 -12.68 -3.51
C TYR A 212 -17.88 -12.80 -4.53
N ILE A 213 -18.56 -11.68 -4.80
CA ILE A 213 -19.66 -11.63 -5.76
C ILE A 213 -19.18 -12.00 -7.17
N LEU A 214 -18.02 -11.49 -7.58
CA LEU A 214 -17.52 -11.65 -8.94
C LEU A 214 -16.93 -13.05 -9.21
N HIS A 215 -16.35 -13.69 -8.19
CA HIS A 215 -15.51 -14.88 -8.36
C HIS A 215 -15.96 -16.12 -7.59
N VAL A 216 -16.91 -15.98 -6.65
CA VAL A 216 -17.36 -17.09 -5.80
C VAL A 216 -18.85 -17.36 -5.98
N SER A 217 -19.69 -16.36 -5.71
CA SER A 217 -21.14 -16.52 -5.79
C SER A 217 -21.82 -15.17 -5.99
N THR A 218 -22.70 -15.09 -6.98
CA THR A 218 -23.58 -13.92 -7.16
C THR A 218 -24.63 -13.85 -6.05
N GLU A 219 -25.02 -14.97 -5.46
CA GLU A 219 -25.91 -15.00 -4.30
C GLU A 219 -25.15 -14.67 -3.02
N ILE A 220 -25.62 -13.66 -2.29
CA ILE A 220 -25.04 -13.22 -1.03
C ILE A 220 -25.81 -13.91 0.10
N ASP A 221 -25.28 -15.02 0.60
CA ASP A 221 -25.90 -15.81 1.66
C ASP A 221 -25.25 -15.60 3.04
N GLU A 222 -25.99 -16.01 4.07
CA GLU A 222 -25.61 -15.90 5.48
C GLU A 222 -24.31 -16.65 5.83
N GLY A 223 -24.13 -17.85 5.29
CA GLY A 223 -22.95 -18.67 5.51
C GLY A 223 -21.70 -18.05 4.89
N GLY A 224 -21.81 -17.59 3.64
CA GLY A 224 -20.76 -16.86 2.93
C GLY A 224 -20.29 -15.62 3.70
N MET A 225 -21.21 -14.78 4.17
CA MET A 225 -20.88 -13.55 4.90
C MET A 225 -20.23 -13.81 6.27
N ARG A 226 -20.67 -14.86 6.99
CA ARG A 226 -20.03 -15.28 8.25
C ARG A 226 -18.60 -15.78 8.01
N SER A 227 -18.41 -16.59 6.97
CA SER A 227 -17.11 -17.14 6.60
C SER A 227 -16.13 -16.03 6.19
N LEU A 228 -16.60 -15.07 5.37
CA LEU A 228 -15.82 -13.91 4.96
C LEU A 228 -15.37 -13.06 6.15
N ALA A 229 -16.31 -12.66 7.03
CA ALA A 229 -15.98 -11.87 8.22
C ALA A 229 -14.96 -12.58 9.14
N LYS A 230 -15.13 -13.89 9.34
CA LYS A 230 -14.22 -14.69 10.15
C LYS A 230 -12.83 -14.76 9.53
N THR A 231 -12.73 -15.14 8.27
CA THR A 231 -11.45 -15.31 7.56
C THR A 231 -10.68 -13.99 7.52
N TYR A 232 -11.38 -12.92 7.17
CA TYR A 232 -10.82 -11.57 7.12
C TYR A 232 -10.18 -11.15 8.45
N THR A 233 -10.89 -11.32 9.55
CA THR A 233 -10.41 -10.87 10.87
C THR A 233 -9.33 -11.76 11.46
N GLN A 234 -9.37 -13.07 11.21
CA GLN A 234 -8.34 -14.01 11.70
C GLN A 234 -6.96 -13.76 11.08
N HIS A 235 -6.93 -13.29 9.83
CA HIS A 235 -5.68 -13.01 9.10
C HIS A 235 -5.24 -11.55 9.14
N ASN A 236 -6.04 -10.66 9.74
CA ASN A 236 -5.63 -9.28 9.95
C ASN A 236 -4.58 -9.19 11.07
N VAL A 237 -3.31 -9.04 10.67
CA VAL A 237 -2.16 -8.98 11.59
C VAL A 237 -2.24 -7.79 12.55
N VAL A 238 -2.89 -6.69 12.14
CA VAL A 238 -3.05 -5.48 12.96
C VAL A 238 -4.00 -5.74 14.13
N LEU A 239 -5.04 -6.55 13.93
CA LEU A 239 -6.00 -6.89 14.99
C LEU A 239 -5.35 -7.67 16.15
N ARG A 240 -4.21 -8.34 15.91
CA ARG A 240 -3.45 -9.05 16.96
C ARG A 240 -2.86 -8.12 18.02
N ALA A 241 -2.71 -6.84 17.71
CA ALA A 241 -2.28 -5.82 18.68
C ALA A 241 -3.33 -5.52 19.75
N PHE A 242 -4.59 -5.93 19.54
CA PHE A 242 -5.73 -5.60 20.40
C PHE A 242 -6.22 -6.81 21.19
N SER A 243 -7.01 -6.56 22.24
CA SER A 243 -7.54 -7.61 23.10
C SER A 243 -8.44 -8.61 22.34
N PRO A 244 -8.54 -9.87 22.80
CA PRO A 244 -9.48 -10.83 22.21
C PRO A 244 -10.94 -10.34 22.18
N SER A 245 -11.36 -9.56 23.19
CA SER A 245 -12.68 -8.94 23.23
C SER A 245 -12.87 -7.89 22.12
N PHE A 246 -11.85 -7.08 21.85
CA PHE A 246 -11.86 -6.14 20.74
C PHE A 246 -11.92 -6.85 19.39
N GLN A 247 -11.08 -7.87 19.19
CA GLN A 247 -11.06 -8.67 17.96
C GLN A 247 -12.43 -9.29 17.66
N LYS A 248 -13.08 -9.88 18.68
CA LYS A 248 -14.44 -10.45 18.55
C LYS A 248 -15.49 -9.38 18.23
N LYS A 249 -15.38 -8.19 18.85
CA LYS A 249 -16.27 -7.06 18.54
C LYS A 249 -16.09 -6.60 17.10
N TYR A 250 -14.85 -6.45 16.64
CA TYR A 250 -14.54 -6.05 15.27
C TYR A 250 -15.06 -7.07 14.24
N GLN A 251 -14.86 -8.37 14.48
CA GLN A 251 -15.43 -9.43 13.64
C GLN A 251 -16.96 -9.37 13.60
N THR A 252 -17.61 -9.09 14.74
CA THR A 252 -19.07 -8.93 14.80
C THR A 252 -19.53 -7.74 13.97
N GLU A 253 -18.81 -6.61 14.01
CA GLU A 253 -19.08 -5.44 13.17
C GLU A 253 -18.84 -5.71 11.67
N CYS A 254 -17.80 -6.47 11.32
CA CYS A 254 -17.59 -6.92 9.93
C CYS A 254 -18.78 -7.74 9.42
N TYR A 255 -19.20 -8.75 10.18
CA TYR A 255 -20.36 -9.55 9.81
C TYR A 255 -21.65 -8.71 9.77
N TYR A 256 -21.85 -7.80 10.73
CA TYR A 256 -23.00 -6.89 10.73
C TYR A 256 -23.04 -5.96 9.52
N GLU A 257 -21.89 -5.48 9.03
CA GLU A 257 -21.85 -4.71 7.79
C GLU A 257 -22.21 -5.58 6.58
N LEU A 258 -21.64 -6.79 6.49
CA LEU A 258 -21.89 -7.72 5.39
C LEU A 258 -23.34 -8.22 5.35
N SER A 259 -23.95 -8.50 6.50
CA SER A 259 -25.30 -9.07 6.59
C SER A 259 -26.38 -8.14 6.01
N LYS A 260 -26.10 -6.84 5.91
CA LYS A 260 -26.98 -5.86 5.24
C LYS A 260 -27.15 -6.14 3.75
N TYR A 261 -26.32 -6.98 3.15
CA TYR A 261 -26.36 -7.30 1.72
C TYR A 261 -26.93 -8.68 1.41
N ILE A 262 -27.27 -9.48 2.43
CA ILE A 262 -27.82 -10.82 2.24
C ILE A 262 -29.13 -10.76 1.46
N GLY A 263 -29.26 -11.63 0.45
CA GLY A 263 -30.43 -11.72 -0.44
C GLY A 263 -30.64 -10.52 -1.36
N LYS A 264 -29.68 -9.59 -1.46
CA LYS A 264 -29.77 -8.44 -2.37
C LYS A 264 -29.14 -8.74 -3.73
N ASP A 265 -29.63 -8.05 -4.75
CA ASP A 265 -29.08 -8.08 -6.10
C ASP A 265 -27.60 -7.66 -6.12
N SER A 266 -26.76 -8.50 -6.73
CA SER A 266 -25.30 -8.38 -6.66
C SER A 266 -24.79 -7.14 -7.38
N ASP A 267 -25.38 -6.80 -8.54
CA ASP A 267 -25.02 -5.59 -9.30
C ASP A 267 -25.37 -4.32 -8.49
N ALA A 268 -26.54 -4.29 -7.84
CA ALA A 268 -26.93 -3.19 -6.96
C ALA A 268 -26.01 -3.08 -5.73
N VAL A 269 -25.55 -4.20 -5.17
CA VAL A 269 -24.61 -4.24 -4.05
C VAL A 269 -23.24 -3.69 -4.47
N ILE A 270 -22.68 -4.16 -5.58
CA ILE A 270 -21.40 -3.66 -6.11
C ILE A 270 -21.49 -2.15 -6.34
N ASN A 271 -22.50 -1.67 -7.06
CA ASN A 271 -22.70 -0.24 -7.33
C ASN A 271 -22.83 0.59 -6.06
N ARG A 272 -23.41 0.04 -4.99
CA ARG A 272 -23.50 0.71 -3.70
C ARG A 272 -22.15 0.77 -2.98
N ILE A 273 -21.38 -0.30 -3.01
CA ILE A 273 -20.05 -0.37 -2.37
C ILE A 273 -19.08 0.58 -3.04
N LEU A 274 -19.08 0.62 -4.39
CA LEU A 274 -18.18 1.48 -5.17
C LEU A 274 -18.31 2.96 -4.78
N LYS A 275 -19.44 3.42 -4.23
CA LYS A 275 -19.61 4.82 -3.77
C LYS A 275 -18.67 5.22 -2.63
N TYR A 276 -18.05 4.27 -1.93
CA TYR A 276 -17.15 4.51 -0.80
C TYR A 276 -15.66 4.39 -1.15
N TRP A 277 -15.33 4.30 -2.44
CA TRP A 277 -13.96 4.06 -2.90
C TRP A 277 -12.92 5.03 -2.33
N SER A 278 -13.32 6.30 -2.12
CA SER A 278 -12.43 7.34 -1.59
C SER A 278 -11.95 7.08 -0.16
N THR A 279 -12.53 6.11 0.55
CA THR A 279 -12.11 5.73 1.90
C THR A 279 -11.09 4.59 1.92
N TRP A 280 -10.88 3.88 0.82
CA TRP A 280 -10.13 2.61 0.80
C TRP A 280 -8.63 2.80 0.99
N ASP A 281 -8.02 3.82 0.38
CA ASP A 281 -6.60 4.07 0.60
C ASP A 281 -6.34 4.64 2.01
N ASN A 282 -7.27 5.42 2.58
CA ASN A 282 -7.17 5.90 3.96
C ASN A 282 -7.27 4.73 4.97
N TYR A 283 -8.12 3.75 4.66
CA TYR A 283 -8.23 2.49 5.40
C TYR A 283 -6.88 1.76 5.45
N ALA A 284 -6.27 1.53 4.28
CA ALA A 284 -4.99 0.84 4.16
C ALA A 284 -3.84 1.63 4.84
N LEU A 285 -3.80 2.95 4.69
CA LEU A 285 -2.83 3.81 5.37
C LEU A 285 -2.99 3.75 6.90
N SER A 286 -4.23 3.72 7.41
CA SER A 286 -4.51 3.63 8.84
C SER A 286 -4.09 2.26 9.42
N LEU A 287 -4.26 1.17 8.67
CA LEU A 287 -3.72 -0.14 9.03
C LEU A 287 -2.19 -0.13 9.07
N LEU A 288 -1.54 0.47 8.07
CA LEU A 288 -0.08 0.60 8.02
C LEU A 288 0.45 1.33 9.27
N TYR A 289 -0.15 2.46 9.62
CA TYR A 289 0.30 3.25 10.78
C TYR A 289 -0.02 2.60 12.12
N THR A 290 -1.17 1.93 12.26
CA THR A 290 -1.47 1.13 13.45
C THR A 290 -0.44 0.01 13.64
N LYS A 291 -0.03 -0.64 12.54
CA LYS A 291 1.02 -1.66 12.55
C LYS A 291 2.37 -1.09 12.98
N LEU A 292 2.76 0.06 12.44
CA LEU A 292 4.00 0.74 12.83
C LEU A 292 4.01 1.12 14.32
N ILE A 293 2.90 1.65 14.84
CA ILE A 293 2.75 1.93 16.28
C ILE A 293 2.94 0.66 17.10
N TYR A 294 2.29 -0.43 16.70
CA TYR A 294 2.40 -1.71 17.40
C TYR A 294 3.84 -2.25 17.44
N TYR A 295 4.64 -2.00 16.41
CA TYR A 295 6.03 -2.44 16.38
C TYR A 295 6.96 -1.50 17.15
N LEU A 296 6.79 -0.18 17.00
CA LEU A 296 7.72 0.82 17.50
C LEU A 296 7.46 1.25 18.94
N ILE A 297 6.20 1.21 19.40
CA ILE A 297 5.75 1.94 20.60
C ILE A 297 5.09 0.95 21.57
N ARG A 298 5.87 -0.05 22.00
CA ARG A 298 5.41 -1.16 22.86
C ARG A 298 6.35 -1.40 24.05
N ASN A 299 5.80 -1.94 25.13
CA ASN A 299 6.60 -2.37 26.29
C ASN A 299 7.14 -3.79 26.13
N ASP A 300 7.97 -4.22 27.10
CA ASP A 300 8.57 -5.57 27.17
C ASP A 300 7.54 -6.71 27.17
N ALA A 301 6.32 -6.45 27.68
CA ALA A 301 5.21 -7.41 27.65
C ALA A 301 4.51 -7.49 26.29
N GLY A 302 4.98 -6.71 25.32
CA GLY A 302 4.48 -6.67 23.95
C GLY A 302 3.17 -5.94 23.73
N LYS A 303 2.82 -5.05 24.65
CA LYS A 303 1.62 -4.22 24.57
C LYS A 303 2.00 -2.81 24.18
N ILE A 304 1.14 -2.16 23.39
CA ILE A 304 1.27 -0.75 23.07
C ILE A 304 1.28 0.06 24.38
N ILE A 305 2.21 1.00 24.50
CA ILE A 305 2.32 1.82 25.71
C ILE A 305 1.13 2.76 25.86
N LYS A 306 0.79 3.07 27.12
CA LYS A 306 -0.22 4.09 27.41
C LYS A 306 0.42 5.46 27.29
N ASN A 307 0.17 6.14 26.18
CA ASN A 307 0.64 7.49 25.91
C ASN A 307 -0.47 8.29 25.21
N GLU A 308 -0.58 9.58 25.49
CA GLU A 308 -1.69 10.41 25.00
C GLU A 308 -1.73 10.47 23.46
N PHE A 309 -0.59 10.77 22.81
CA PHE A 309 -0.47 10.79 21.35
C PHE A 309 -0.76 9.42 20.74
N VAL A 310 -0.19 8.36 21.31
CA VAL A 310 -0.40 6.99 20.83
C VAL A 310 -1.87 6.59 20.91
N SER A 311 -2.54 6.92 22.01
CA SER A 311 -3.97 6.61 22.21
C SER A 311 -4.82 7.37 21.20
N PHE A 312 -4.60 8.68 21.07
CA PHE A 312 -5.22 9.52 20.07
C PHE A 312 -5.05 8.96 18.65
N PHE A 313 -3.81 8.61 18.28
CA PHE A 313 -3.52 8.21 16.91
C PHE A 313 -4.10 6.83 16.58
N ILE A 314 -4.09 5.89 17.54
CA ILE A 314 -4.78 4.61 17.39
C ILE A 314 -6.27 4.82 17.23
N GLU A 315 -6.90 5.68 18.02
CA GLU A 315 -8.34 5.97 17.89
C GLU A 315 -8.70 6.54 16.52
N LEU A 316 -7.90 7.49 16.02
CA LEU A 316 -8.04 8.04 14.67
C LEU A 316 -7.94 6.93 13.60
N CYS A 317 -6.94 6.06 13.71
CA CYS A 317 -6.75 4.95 12.78
C CYS A 317 -7.90 3.92 12.88
N LEU A 318 -8.35 3.58 14.09
CA LEU A 318 -9.47 2.68 14.34
C LEU A 318 -10.78 3.19 13.75
N GLN A 319 -11.01 4.50 13.77
CA GLN A 319 -12.15 5.12 13.09
C GLN A 319 -12.07 4.91 11.57
N ASN A 320 -10.89 5.09 10.98
CA ASN A 320 -10.68 4.93 9.55
C ASN A 320 -10.67 3.47 9.09
N ILE A 321 -10.48 2.51 10.00
CA ILE A 321 -10.65 1.08 9.71
C ILE A 321 -12.02 0.54 10.11
N HIS A 322 -13.01 1.39 10.40
CA HIS A 322 -14.34 0.90 10.76
C HIS A 322 -14.95 0.03 9.62
N PRO A 323 -15.54 -1.16 9.89
CA PRO A 323 -16.12 -2.00 8.84
C PRO A 323 -17.19 -1.30 7.99
N ASN A 324 -18.12 -0.58 8.64
CA ASN A 324 -19.03 0.34 7.94
C ASN A 324 -18.28 1.57 7.35
N PRO A 325 -18.22 1.74 6.02
CA PRO A 325 -17.48 2.82 5.39
C PRO A 325 -18.03 4.22 5.69
N LYS A 326 -19.31 4.34 6.07
CA LYS A 326 -19.91 5.64 6.44
C LYS A 326 -19.36 6.23 7.74
N LYS A 327 -18.72 5.41 8.58
CA LYS A 327 -18.14 5.85 9.85
C LYS A 327 -16.66 6.24 9.72
N ARG A 328 -16.05 5.97 8.57
CA ARG A 328 -14.67 6.36 8.26
C ARG A 328 -14.63 7.85 7.95
N LEU A 329 -13.53 8.51 8.33
CA LEU A 329 -13.33 9.90 7.99
C LEU A 329 -12.87 10.02 6.52
N SER A 330 -13.18 11.17 5.91
CA SER A 330 -12.50 11.56 4.67
C SER A 330 -11.01 11.82 4.94
N LEU A 331 -10.21 11.85 3.89
CA LEU A 331 -8.80 12.20 3.98
C LEU A 331 -8.58 13.61 4.57
N ASP A 332 -9.41 14.57 4.19
CA ASP A 332 -9.37 15.94 4.74
C ASP A 332 -9.69 15.98 6.24
N LEU A 333 -10.75 15.29 6.68
CA LEU A 333 -11.06 15.22 8.10
C LEU A 333 -10.00 14.46 8.89
N THR A 334 -9.43 13.39 8.32
CA THR A 334 -8.33 12.64 8.97
C THR A 334 -7.10 13.53 9.15
N LEU A 335 -6.68 14.24 8.11
CA LEU A 335 -5.53 15.14 8.16
C LEU A 335 -5.74 16.28 9.16
N ARG A 336 -6.94 16.89 9.17
CA ARG A 336 -7.28 17.92 10.16
C ARG A 336 -7.26 17.38 11.58
N SER A 337 -7.91 16.24 11.84
CA SER A 337 -7.90 15.61 13.16
C SER A 337 -6.48 15.30 13.62
N PHE A 338 -5.64 14.71 12.76
CA PHE A 338 -4.24 14.42 13.08
C PHE A 338 -3.46 15.69 13.43
N ASN A 339 -3.60 16.73 12.63
CA ASN A 339 -2.89 17.99 12.84
C ASN A 339 -3.38 18.75 14.08
N ILE A 340 -4.66 18.64 14.46
CA ILE A 340 -5.18 19.28 15.68
C ILE A 340 -4.37 18.84 16.91
N PHE A 341 -4.04 17.55 17.02
CA PHE A 341 -3.20 17.08 18.11
C PHE A 341 -1.80 17.70 18.05
N LEU A 342 -1.17 17.67 16.87
CA LEU A 342 0.20 18.19 16.69
C LEU A 342 0.33 19.69 16.95
N TYR A 343 -0.72 20.46 16.71
CA TYR A 343 -0.76 21.92 16.92
C TYR A 343 -1.49 22.34 18.20
N ASN A 344 -1.88 21.40 19.06
CA ASN A 344 -2.52 21.75 20.33
C ASN A 344 -1.46 22.24 21.34
N ASP A 345 -1.53 23.51 21.73
CA ASP A 345 -0.60 24.13 22.69
C ASP A 345 -0.86 23.72 24.15
N GLN A 346 -1.98 23.04 24.43
CA GLN A 346 -2.28 22.52 25.77
C GLN A 346 -1.63 21.15 26.05
N VAL A 347 -1.07 20.50 25.03
CA VAL A 347 -0.37 19.22 25.18
C VAL A 347 1.10 19.50 25.44
N ASP A 348 1.64 18.95 26.54
CA ASP A 348 3.08 18.94 26.79
C ASP A 348 3.77 17.96 25.83
N LYS A 349 4.06 18.45 24.62
CA LYS A 349 4.63 17.66 23.54
C LYS A 349 6.02 17.12 23.89
N GLU A 350 6.79 17.84 24.69
CA GLU A 350 8.14 17.41 25.08
C GLU A 350 8.04 16.12 25.88
N SER A 351 7.27 16.13 26.97
CA SER A 351 7.05 14.93 27.78
C SER A 351 6.35 13.80 26.99
N VAL A 352 5.33 14.13 26.18
CA VAL A 352 4.59 13.12 25.39
C VAL A 352 5.48 12.40 24.38
N PHE A 353 6.41 13.11 23.72
CA PHE A 353 7.28 12.51 22.71
C PHE A 353 8.53 11.86 23.32
N GLU A 354 9.04 12.31 24.46
CA GLU A 354 10.18 11.69 25.15
C GLU A 354 9.96 10.20 25.44
N ASP A 355 8.81 9.85 26.01
CA ASP A 355 8.45 8.46 26.30
C ASP A 355 8.45 7.59 25.04
N ILE A 356 7.94 8.13 23.93
CA ILE A 356 7.85 7.40 22.67
C ILE A 356 9.24 7.23 22.04
N ILE A 357 10.05 8.29 22.05
CA ILE A 357 11.44 8.28 21.55
C ILE A 357 12.26 7.23 22.30
N LYS A 358 12.09 7.14 23.62
CA LYS A 358 12.73 6.11 24.44
C LYS A 358 12.30 4.71 24.00
N GLN A 359 11.00 4.44 23.85
CA GLN A 359 10.51 3.14 23.42
C GLN A 359 11.00 2.73 22.02
N ILE A 360 11.12 3.68 21.09
CA ILE A 360 11.68 3.40 19.76
C ILE A 360 13.14 2.96 19.87
N GLY A 361 13.92 3.60 20.75
CA GLY A 361 15.30 3.21 21.00
C GLY A 361 15.42 1.79 21.55
N GLU A 362 14.56 1.45 22.53
CA GLU A 362 14.57 0.15 23.21
C GLU A 362 14.09 -1.00 22.30
N ASN A 363 13.11 -0.76 21.43
CA ASN A 363 12.49 -1.80 20.59
C ASN A 363 13.22 -2.09 19.26
N LYS A 364 14.32 -1.38 18.96
CA LYS A 364 14.93 -1.40 17.62
C LYS A 364 15.24 -2.81 17.08
N SER A 365 15.95 -3.62 17.86
CA SER A 365 16.34 -4.98 17.44
C SER A 365 15.12 -5.89 17.17
N TYR A 366 14.05 -5.72 17.93
CA TYR A 366 12.80 -6.44 17.78
C TYR A 366 12.02 -6.00 16.53
N VAL A 367 12.01 -4.70 16.25
CA VAL A 367 11.38 -4.13 15.06
C VAL A 367 12.00 -4.72 13.79
N ASP A 368 13.33 -4.85 13.73
CA ASP A 368 14.05 -5.42 12.59
C ASP A 368 13.59 -6.85 12.27
N GLU A 369 13.46 -7.71 13.27
CA GLU A 369 13.05 -9.10 13.10
C GLU A 369 11.60 -9.20 12.57
N ILE A 370 10.69 -8.43 13.16
CA ILE A 370 9.26 -8.50 12.82
C ILE A 370 8.93 -7.84 11.50
N VAL A 371 9.55 -6.69 11.20
CA VAL A 371 9.40 -6.04 9.89
C VAL A 371 9.83 -7.00 8.79
N ASN A 372 10.94 -7.73 8.98
CA ASN A 372 11.39 -8.73 8.02
C ASN A 372 10.42 -9.92 7.87
N ALA A 373 9.87 -10.43 8.98
CA ALA A 373 8.87 -11.49 8.96
C ALA A 373 7.57 -11.05 8.28
N ASP A 374 7.07 -9.85 8.59
CA ASP A 374 5.88 -9.26 8.00
C ASP A 374 6.09 -8.99 6.51
N ARG A 375 7.26 -8.48 6.10
CA ARG A 375 7.62 -8.29 4.69
C ARG A 375 7.53 -9.60 3.91
N LYS A 376 8.01 -10.71 4.47
CA LYS A 376 7.89 -12.05 3.86
C LYS A 376 6.43 -12.49 3.78
N TYR A 377 5.65 -12.31 4.84
CA TYR A 377 4.23 -12.64 4.87
C TYR A 377 3.41 -11.84 3.84
N MET A 378 3.63 -10.53 3.77
CA MET A 378 2.99 -9.63 2.80
C MET A 378 3.37 -9.96 1.36
N SER A 379 4.62 -10.33 1.12
CA SER A 379 5.07 -10.81 -0.19
C SER A 379 4.37 -12.12 -0.57
N MET A 380 4.20 -13.05 0.36
CA MET A 380 3.46 -14.29 0.14
C MET A 380 1.98 -14.04 -0.18
N LEU A 381 1.29 -13.20 0.60
CA LEU A 381 -0.11 -12.84 0.33
C LEU A 381 -0.24 -12.15 -1.03
N SER A 382 0.65 -11.19 -1.31
CA SER A 382 0.68 -10.50 -2.59
C SER A 382 0.98 -11.45 -3.74
N ARG A 383 1.74 -12.54 -3.56
CA ARG A 383 1.98 -13.56 -4.60
C ARG A 383 0.80 -14.51 -4.78
N LYS A 384 0.06 -14.84 -3.72
CA LYS A 384 -1.16 -15.65 -3.81
C LYS A 384 -2.25 -14.94 -4.57
N THR A 385 -2.38 -13.61 -4.40
CA THR A 385 -3.29 -12.82 -5.23
C THR A 385 -2.95 -12.90 -6.73
N ARG A 386 -1.74 -13.34 -7.12
CA ARG A 386 -1.24 -13.33 -8.52
C ARG A 386 -1.46 -14.62 -9.30
N ARG A 387 -1.59 -15.77 -8.63
CA ARG A 387 -1.60 -17.08 -9.30
C ARG A 387 -3.03 -17.58 -9.51
N LEU A 388 -3.75 -17.06 -10.50
CA LEU A 388 -4.97 -17.69 -11.03
C LEU A 388 -5.15 -17.40 -12.54
N ASN A 389 -4.09 -17.56 -13.33
CA ASN A 389 -4.18 -17.77 -14.78
C ASN A 389 -3.66 -19.17 -15.14
N ASP A 390 -3.98 -20.18 -14.33
CA ASP A 390 -3.83 -21.60 -14.67
C ASP A 390 -5.19 -22.30 -14.58
#